data_AF-A0A8H4SDP0-F1
#
_entry.id   AF-A0A8H4SDP0-F1
#
_cell.length_a   1.000
_cell.length_b   1.000
_cell.length_c   1.000
_cell.angle_alpha   90.00
_cell.angle_beta   90.00
_cell.angle_gamma   90.00
#
_symmetry.space_group_name_H-M   'P 1'
#
loop_
_entity.id
_entity.type
_entity.pdbx_description
1 polymer ?
#
loop_
_entity_poly.entity_id
_entity_poly.type
_entity_poly.pdbx_seq_one_letter_code
_entity_poly.pdbx_strand_id
1 'polypeptide(L)'
;MDGQSERPLPAKPLVERLLKNVSVPSLVAAEVPSDQMGIGLQSLDPFLYVAVLVLGRDDLRPCTADDREYLAVMMEAFVPRFLTSMAPTASEYLPGDARNLCIEIANRMELIEDDFNFQTFIAMYRGRYVQKPLPQRAVVELCLLHALKMPFELNSAIQNSLILIKSVLVIGPGGNVGRSTVKALLDEKFEVTGLTRQSSEAILPPGVKHIKSDYSEASLRDAFRGKDAVISTISSIVPGDALTLQKSLVDSAISAGVKVFFPSEFGIDTSDSSASEYIPFLVDKIQTVDYLKAQQDKISWTAVITGSMFDWGLNIPGFGGFNMPARTATVFDGGDISYEATSLDQVGRAIARSLKNPDLTKNQYVYVSSFTVTQNKVLSALERATNEKFTFSKDTVENLWRDWATKVKEGQLLGTLSMIAGSILGEGGLANYSKTKGLWNETLGLPQEDLDGFVREYLAGGTV
;
A
#
# COMPACT_ATOMS: atom_id res chain seq x y z
N MET A 1 2.04 30.15 34.71
CA MET A 1 0.71 29.58 34.45
C MET A 1 0.82 28.82 33.12
N ASP A 2 0.90 27.50 33.02
CA ASP A 2 0.98 26.43 34.02
C ASP A 2 2.09 25.46 33.60
N GLY A 3 3.07 25.33 34.49
CA GLY A 3 4.17 24.38 34.36
C GLY A 3 3.70 22.98 34.71
N GLN A 4 3.09 22.29 33.76
CA GLN A 4 3.17 20.83 33.78
C GLN A 4 4.57 20.48 33.25
N SER A 5 5.50 20.29 34.19
CA SER A 5 6.65 19.42 33.97
C SER A 5 6.11 18.14 33.35
N GLU A 6 6.48 17.87 32.10
CA GLU A 6 6.22 16.59 31.45
C GLU A 6 6.72 15.52 32.43
N ARG A 7 5.80 14.79 33.05
CA ARG A 7 6.18 13.68 33.91
C ARG A 7 7.02 12.74 33.05
N PRO A 8 8.24 12.38 33.45
CA PRO A 8 9.02 11.41 32.71
C PRO A 8 8.16 10.16 32.53
N LEU A 9 7.89 9.81 31.28
CA LEU A 9 7.20 8.57 30.94
C LEU A 9 8.00 7.44 31.60
N PRO A 10 7.38 6.61 32.47
CA PRO A 10 8.11 5.51 33.06
C PRO A 10 8.67 4.65 31.92
N ALA A 11 9.92 4.19 32.05
CA ALA A 11 10.63 3.49 30.97
C ALA A 11 9.80 2.36 30.37
N LYS A 12 9.01 1.65 31.19
CA LYS A 12 8.16 0.54 30.76
C LYS A 12 7.05 0.94 29.76
N PRO A 13 6.14 1.90 30.02
CA PRO A 13 5.18 2.41 29.03
C PRO A 13 5.78 2.97 27.73
N LEU A 14 6.95 3.64 27.82
CA LEU A 14 7.66 4.15 26.65
C LEU A 14 8.19 2.99 25.81
N VAL A 15 8.84 2.02 26.46
CA VAL A 15 9.36 0.80 25.85
C VAL A 15 8.22 -0.04 25.26
N GLU A 16 7.12 -0.28 25.98
CA GLU A 16 5.95 -1.01 25.47
C GLU A 16 5.33 -0.34 24.23
N ARG A 17 5.33 1.00 24.15
CA ARG A 17 4.88 1.73 22.95
C ARG A 17 5.87 1.63 21.79
N LEU A 18 7.17 1.80 22.05
CA LEU A 18 8.21 1.71 21.04
C LEU A 18 8.34 0.30 20.46
N LEU A 19 8.15 -0.73 21.29
CA LEU A 19 8.38 -2.12 20.94
C LEU A 19 7.15 -2.87 20.42
N LYS A 20 5.96 -2.25 20.47
CA LYS A 20 4.69 -2.88 20.03
C LYS A 20 4.72 -3.41 18.59
N ASN A 21 5.58 -2.82 17.74
CA ASN A 21 5.68 -3.12 16.31
C ASN A 21 7.06 -3.68 15.89
N VAL A 22 7.96 -3.95 16.84
CA VAL A 22 9.32 -4.44 16.54
C VAL A 22 9.32 -5.96 16.51
N SER A 23 9.44 -6.54 15.30
CA SER A 23 9.40 -8.00 15.07
C SER A 23 10.78 -8.66 14.94
N VAL A 24 11.86 -7.88 14.98
CA VAL A 24 13.25 -8.37 14.88
C VAL A 24 14.11 -7.86 16.04
N PRO A 25 15.22 -8.54 16.36
CA PRO A 25 16.16 -8.02 17.32
C PRO A 25 16.59 -6.60 16.94
N SER A 26 16.46 -5.66 17.89
CA SER A 26 16.69 -4.23 17.64
C SER A 26 17.54 -3.63 18.74
N LEU A 27 18.54 -2.84 18.36
CA LEU A 27 19.36 -2.08 19.28
C LEU A 27 18.78 -0.67 19.42
N VAL A 28 18.43 -0.29 20.64
CA VAL A 28 18.00 1.07 20.99
C VAL A 28 19.13 1.72 21.76
N ALA A 29 19.66 2.83 21.26
CA ALA A 29 20.71 3.59 21.94
C ALA A 29 20.22 5.01 22.25
N ALA A 30 20.62 5.55 23.39
CA ALA A 30 20.30 6.91 23.81
C ALA A 30 21.52 7.56 24.50
N GLU A 31 21.73 8.83 24.20
CA GLU A 31 22.66 9.69 24.91
C GLU A 31 21.92 10.38 26.04
N VAL A 32 22.43 10.27 27.27
CA VAL A 32 21.83 10.89 28.44
C VAL A 32 22.83 11.83 29.08
N PRO A 33 22.50 13.13 29.23
CA PRO A 33 23.35 14.08 29.94
C PRO A 33 23.66 13.58 31.35
N SER A 34 24.95 13.59 31.71
CA SER A 34 25.44 13.08 32.99
C SER A 34 24.87 13.82 34.21
N ASP A 35 24.52 15.10 34.05
CA ASP A 35 23.91 15.96 35.06
C ASP A 35 22.44 15.65 35.35
N GLN A 36 21.74 14.96 34.44
CA GLN A 36 20.31 14.64 34.55
C GLN A 36 20.02 13.29 35.23
N MET A 37 21.04 12.45 35.44
CA MET A 37 20.86 11.07 35.90
C MET A 37 20.85 10.89 37.42
N GLY A 38 21.44 11.81 38.19
CA GLY A 38 21.57 11.66 39.65
C GLY A 38 22.44 10.45 40.08
N ILE A 39 23.15 9.83 39.13
CA ILE A 39 24.07 8.72 39.37
C ILE A 39 25.46 9.32 39.50
N GLY A 40 26.08 9.23 40.67
CA GLY A 40 27.38 9.84 40.99
C GLY A 40 28.59 9.21 40.29
N LEU A 41 28.51 9.00 38.98
CA LEU A 41 29.60 8.55 38.13
C LEU A 41 30.42 9.78 37.72
N GLN A 42 31.65 9.89 38.23
CA GLN A 42 32.64 10.82 37.70
C GLN A 42 33.12 10.31 36.34
N SER A 43 32.37 10.64 35.28
CA SER A 43 32.77 10.43 33.89
C SER A 43 33.49 11.67 33.36
N LEU A 44 34.53 11.47 32.53
CA LEU A 44 35.16 12.54 31.75
C LEU A 44 34.29 12.99 30.57
N ASP A 45 33.32 12.17 30.16
CA ASP A 45 32.37 12.45 29.09
C ASP A 45 31.10 13.12 29.67
N PRO A 46 30.63 14.27 29.13
CA PRO A 46 29.39 14.91 29.55
C PRO A 46 28.14 14.05 29.34
N PHE A 47 28.22 12.97 28.55
CA PHE A 47 27.10 12.06 28.27
C PHE A 47 27.38 10.63 28.75
N LEU A 48 26.31 9.95 29.15
CA LEU A 48 26.26 8.50 29.34
C LEU A 48 25.49 7.88 28.17
N TYR A 49 26.08 6.87 27.53
CA TYR A 49 25.42 6.13 26.46
C TYR A 49 24.70 4.91 27.05
N VAL A 50 23.38 4.84 26.86
CA VAL A 50 22.56 3.69 27.25
C VAL A 50 22.21 2.90 26.00
N ALA A 51 22.51 1.61 25.99
CA ALA A 51 22.16 0.70 24.91
C ALA A 51 21.28 -0.44 25.42
N VAL A 52 20.13 -0.65 24.76
CA VAL A 52 19.17 -1.70 25.07
C VAL A 52 19.01 -2.58 23.84
N LEU A 53 19.34 -3.86 23.98
CA LEU A 53 19.07 -4.84 22.94
C LEU A 53 17.73 -5.52 23.20
N VAL A 54 16.83 -5.38 22.25
CA VAL A 54 15.52 -6.02 22.23
C VAL A 54 15.66 -7.28 21.39
N LEU A 55 15.32 -8.45 21.93
CA LEU A 55 15.53 -9.75 21.25
C LEU A 55 14.35 -10.17 20.34
N GLY A 56 13.35 -9.30 20.18
CA GLY A 56 12.12 -9.56 19.41
C GLY A 56 10.93 -9.94 20.29
N ARG A 57 9.89 -10.55 19.69
CA ARG A 57 8.71 -11.06 20.39
C ARG A 57 8.77 -12.58 20.50
N ASP A 58 8.37 -13.08 21.66
CA ASP A 58 8.37 -14.51 22.02
C ASP A 58 7.48 -15.37 21.10
N ASP A 59 6.55 -14.75 20.36
CA ASP A 59 5.55 -15.41 19.52
C ASP A 59 5.91 -15.54 18.03
N LEU A 60 7.02 -14.95 17.56
CA LEU A 60 7.34 -14.91 16.12
C LEU A 60 8.51 -15.81 15.71
N ARG A 61 9.56 -15.93 16.54
CA ARG A 61 10.63 -16.96 16.46
C ARG A 61 11.52 -16.86 17.70
N PRO A 62 11.76 -17.93 18.46
CA PRO A 62 12.66 -17.88 19.60
C PRO A 62 14.11 -17.60 19.16
N CYS A 63 14.78 -16.65 19.82
CA CYS A 63 16.21 -16.41 19.67
C CYS A 63 16.99 -17.64 20.15
N THR A 64 17.81 -18.23 19.25
CA THR A 64 18.58 -19.46 19.54
C THR A 64 19.71 -19.20 20.54
N ALA A 65 20.30 -20.25 21.12
CA ALA A 65 21.44 -20.09 22.03
C ALA A 65 22.62 -19.40 21.33
N ASP A 66 22.93 -19.81 20.10
CA ASP A 66 24.00 -19.23 19.28
C ASP A 66 23.72 -17.75 18.96
N ASP A 67 22.45 -17.39 18.70
CA ASP A 67 22.06 -15.99 18.50
C ASP A 67 22.24 -15.17 19.77
N ARG A 68 21.86 -15.71 20.94
CA ARG A 68 22.05 -15.04 22.23
C ARG A 68 23.52 -14.80 22.55
N GLU A 69 24.37 -15.79 22.32
CA GLU A 69 25.82 -15.66 22.55
C GLU A 69 26.42 -14.56 21.66
N TYR A 70 26.09 -14.56 20.38
CA TYR A 70 26.55 -13.51 19.47
C TYR A 70 26.05 -12.13 19.83
N LEU A 71 24.78 -12.02 20.22
CA LEU A 71 24.19 -10.76 20.62
C LEU A 71 24.79 -10.24 21.94
N ALA A 72 25.12 -11.12 22.88
CA ALA A 72 25.85 -10.76 24.10
C ALA A 72 27.25 -10.23 23.76
N VAL A 73 28.02 -10.96 22.95
CA VAL A 73 29.36 -10.53 22.51
C VAL A 73 29.29 -9.21 21.72
N MET A 74 28.27 -9.02 20.88
CA MET A 74 28.02 -7.76 20.17
C MET A 74 27.79 -6.59 21.15
N MET A 75 26.94 -6.79 22.16
CA MET A 75 26.61 -5.77 23.15
C MET A 75 27.81 -5.37 24.02
N GLU A 76 28.70 -6.31 24.32
CA GLU A 76 29.88 -6.06 25.13
C GLU A 76 31.04 -5.46 24.30
N ALA A 77 31.28 -5.99 23.10
CA ALA A 77 32.48 -5.68 22.35
C ALA A 77 32.29 -4.61 21.26
N PHE A 78 31.15 -4.62 20.57
CA PHE A 78 30.92 -3.75 19.39
C PHE A 78 30.13 -2.49 19.74
N VAL A 79 29.02 -2.63 20.47
CA VAL A 79 28.07 -1.52 20.69
C VAL A 79 28.70 -0.31 21.41
N PRO A 80 29.50 -0.47 22.49
CA PRO A 80 30.11 0.67 23.15
C PRO A 80 31.06 1.45 22.23
N ARG A 81 31.82 0.73 21.38
CA ARG A 81 32.76 1.32 20.41
C ARG A 81 32.03 2.05 19.30
N PHE A 82 30.96 1.46 18.81
CA PHE A 82 30.11 2.06 17.80
C PHE A 82 29.52 3.39 18.29
N LEU A 83 28.93 3.40 19.50
CA LEU A 83 28.28 4.59 20.05
C LEU A 83 29.28 5.73 20.31
N THR A 84 30.41 5.42 20.96
CA THR A 84 31.46 6.41 21.25
C THR A 84 32.11 6.97 19.99
N SER A 85 32.21 6.17 18.92
CA SER A 85 32.78 6.60 17.63
C SER A 85 31.79 7.43 16.79
N MET A 86 30.48 7.21 16.96
CA MET A 86 29.41 7.90 16.25
C MET A 86 29.02 9.24 16.89
N ALA A 87 29.00 9.30 18.23
CA ALA A 87 28.51 10.46 18.99
C ALA A 87 29.07 11.83 18.55
N PRO A 88 30.38 11.98 18.25
CA PRO A 88 30.94 13.30 17.91
C PRO A 88 30.35 13.94 16.65
N THR A 89 29.73 13.17 15.76
CA THR A 89 29.17 13.65 14.47
C THR A 89 27.72 13.24 14.26
N ALA A 90 27.02 12.77 15.30
CA ALA A 90 25.63 12.34 15.20
C ALA A 90 24.70 13.45 14.68
N SER A 91 24.98 14.72 15.02
CA SER A 91 24.22 15.89 14.57
C SER A 91 24.49 16.33 13.13
N GLU A 92 25.56 15.83 12.51
CA GLU A 92 25.98 16.22 11.15
C GLU A 92 25.45 15.27 10.07
N TYR A 93 24.71 14.24 10.48
CA TYR A 93 24.20 13.21 9.58
C TYR A 93 23.08 13.73 8.67
N LEU A 94 23.28 13.59 7.35
CA LEU A 94 22.26 13.80 6.33
C LEU A 94 21.80 12.44 5.75
N PRO A 95 20.49 12.25 5.46
CA PRO A 95 20.00 11.02 4.83
C PRO A 95 20.68 10.80 3.47
N GLY A 96 21.46 9.74 3.33
CA GLY A 96 22.01 9.30 2.03
C GLY A 96 23.50 8.91 2.00
N ASP A 97 24.30 9.23 3.02
CA ASP A 97 25.75 8.96 3.01
C ASP A 97 26.21 7.87 4.00
N ALA A 98 25.52 6.73 4.01
CA ALA A 98 25.84 5.63 4.94
C ALA A 98 27.24 5.05 4.70
N ARG A 99 27.75 5.08 3.46
CA ARG A 99 29.02 4.45 3.12
C ARG A 99 30.22 5.28 3.60
N ASN A 100 30.22 6.60 3.40
CA ASN A 100 31.31 7.43 3.91
C ASN A 100 31.27 7.49 5.44
N LEU A 101 30.07 7.49 6.04
CA LEU A 101 29.91 7.39 7.48
C LEU A 101 30.49 6.08 8.05
N CYS A 102 30.29 4.94 7.39
CA CYS A 102 30.92 3.67 7.79
C CYS A 102 32.45 3.77 7.79
N ILE A 103 33.02 4.41 6.77
CA ILE A 103 34.48 4.60 6.65
C ILE A 103 34.98 5.51 7.77
N GLU A 104 34.26 6.60 8.06
CA GLU A 104 34.64 7.54 9.11
C GLU A 104 34.54 6.93 10.51
N ILE A 105 33.43 6.23 10.81
CA ILE A 105 33.27 5.52 12.08
C ILE A 105 34.34 4.43 12.20
N ALA A 106 34.60 3.66 11.14
CA ALA A 106 35.65 2.65 11.15
C ALA A 106 37.03 3.26 11.43
N ASN A 107 37.36 4.43 10.85
CA ASN A 107 38.62 5.15 11.14
C ASN A 107 38.74 5.54 12.63
N ARG A 108 37.63 5.92 13.27
CA ARG A 108 37.60 6.24 14.70
C ARG A 108 37.73 4.99 15.57
N MET A 109 37.14 3.87 15.12
CA MET A 109 37.28 2.57 15.78
C MET A 109 38.69 2.00 15.67
N GLU A 110 39.44 2.32 14.60
CA GLU A 110 40.84 1.90 14.38
C GLU A 110 41.85 2.54 15.35
N LEU A 111 41.48 3.60 16.07
CA LEU A 111 42.34 4.16 17.12
C LEU A 111 42.50 3.24 18.35
N ILE A 112 41.87 2.04 18.34
CA ILE A 112 41.75 1.11 19.47
C ILE A 112 41.88 -0.37 18.98
N GLU A 113 42.78 -0.63 18.02
CA GLU A 113 42.88 -1.90 17.26
C GLU A 113 43.25 -3.18 18.06
N ASP A 114 43.72 -3.06 19.31
CA ASP A 114 44.28 -4.19 20.07
C ASP A 114 43.29 -4.92 21.02
N ASP A 115 41.98 -4.67 20.91
CA ASP A 115 41.02 -5.28 21.82
C ASP A 115 40.56 -6.68 21.40
N PHE A 116 40.92 -7.66 22.23
CA PHE A 116 40.60 -9.08 22.02
C PHE A 116 39.09 -9.36 21.85
N ASN A 117 38.22 -8.67 22.59
CA ASN A 117 36.78 -8.90 22.55
C ASN A 117 36.18 -8.40 21.21
N PHE A 118 36.66 -7.25 20.73
CA PHE A 118 36.28 -6.72 19.42
C PHE A 118 36.73 -7.64 18.28
N GLN A 119 37.97 -8.14 18.35
CA GLN A 119 38.48 -9.11 17.37
C GLN A 119 37.65 -10.40 17.36
N THR A 120 37.27 -10.88 18.55
CA THR A 120 36.39 -12.05 18.72
C THR A 120 35.02 -11.80 18.07
N PHE A 121 34.40 -10.66 18.35
CA PHE A 121 33.12 -10.30 17.72
C PHE A 121 33.21 -10.23 16.19
N ILE A 122 34.24 -9.56 15.65
CA ILE A 122 34.42 -9.44 14.20
C ILE A 122 34.66 -10.81 13.54
N ALA A 123 35.35 -11.73 14.22
CA ALA A 123 35.49 -13.11 13.76
C ALA A 123 34.14 -13.85 13.74
N MET A 124 33.30 -13.69 14.78
CA MET A 124 31.94 -14.25 14.81
C MET A 124 31.06 -13.67 13.70
N TYR A 125 31.08 -12.34 13.50
CA TYR A 125 30.36 -11.67 12.42
C TYR A 125 30.80 -12.19 11.04
N ARG A 126 32.13 -12.30 10.83
CA ARG A 126 32.70 -12.84 9.60
C ARG A 126 32.17 -14.25 9.31
N GLY A 127 32.24 -15.15 10.29
CA GLY A 127 31.77 -16.53 10.15
C GLY A 127 30.28 -16.65 9.80
N ARG A 128 29.46 -15.67 10.22
CA ARG A 128 28.01 -15.66 9.97
C ARG A 128 27.62 -15.03 8.63
N TYR A 129 28.25 -13.93 8.24
CA TYR A 129 27.73 -13.06 7.19
C TYR A 129 28.68 -12.82 6.01
N VAL A 130 29.96 -13.22 6.12
CA VAL A 130 30.97 -12.94 5.09
C VAL A 130 31.38 -14.22 4.38
N GLN A 131 30.86 -14.41 3.17
CA GLN A 131 31.13 -15.61 2.37
C GLN A 131 32.45 -15.56 1.57
N LYS A 132 32.95 -14.35 1.28
CA LYS A 132 34.18 -14.13 0.50
C LYS A 132 35.33 -13.71 1.41
N PRO A 133 36.59 -14.11 1.14
CA PRO A 133 37.73 -13.65 1.90
C PRO A 133 37.88 -12.13 1.72
N LEU A 134 37.66 -11.39 2.80
CA LEU A 134 37.78 -9.94 2.85
C LEU A 134 38.84 -9.53 3.88
N PRO A 135 39.62 -8.47 3.61
CA PRO A 135 40.46 -7.83 4.61
C PRO A 135 39.64 -7.46 5.85
N GLN A 136 40.26 -7.48 7.03
CA GLN A 136 39.57 -7.19 8.29
C GLN A 136 38.84 -5.85 8.28
N ARG A 137 39.49 -4.81 7.74
CA ARG A 137 38.88 -3.48 7.57
C ARG A 137 37.56 -3.53 6.80
N ALA A 138 37.53 -4.23 5.67
CA ALA A 138 36.31 -4.37 4.87
C ALA A 138 35.19 -5.13 5.63
N VAL A 139 35.54 -6.03 6.55
CA VAL A 139 34.57 -6.72 7.41
C VAL A 139 33.99 -5.78 8.47
N VAL A 140 34.81 -4.90 9.06
CA VAL A 140 34.34 -3.88 10.01
C VAL A 140 33.41 -2.89 9.32
N GLU A 141 33.78 -2.39 8.14
CA GLU A 141 32.93 -1.48 7.36
C GLU A 141 31.60 -2.14 6.96
N LEU A 142 31.62 -3.41 6.57
CA LEU A 142 30.40 -4.16 6.26
C LEU A 142 29.53 -4.38 7.51
N CYS A 143 30.14 -4.65 8.66
CA CYS A 143 29.44 -4.77 9.94
C CYS A 143 28.78 -3.45 10.35
N LEU A 144 29.50 -2.33 10.23
CA LEU A 144 28.96 -0.99 10.47
C LEU A 144 27.84 -0.66 9.49
N LEU A 145 27.99 -1.03 8.22
CA LEU A 145 26.96 -0.84 7.22
C LEU A 145 25.71 -1.65 7.57
N HIS A 146 25.84 -2.88 8.07
CA HIS A 146 24.71 -3.67 8.54
C HIS A 146 24.09 -3.06 9.81
N ALA A 147 24.90 -2.59 10.76
CA ALA A 147 24.44 -1.96 11.99
C ALA A 147 23.69 -0.64 11.72
N LEU A 148 24.23 0.22 10.85
CA LEU A 148 23.62 1.49 10.44
C LEU A 148 22.41 1.31 9.52
N LYS A 149 22.33 0.20 8.79
CA LYS A 149 21.13 -0.19 8.03
C LYS A 149 20.05 -0.86 8.87
N MET A 150 20.34 -1.22 10.13
CA MET A 150 19.33 -1.60 11.11
C MET A 150 18.87 -0.36 11.91
N PRO A 151 17.58 -0.31 12.27
CA PRO A 151 16.60 0.57 11.64
C PRO A 151 16.80 2.08 11.94
N PHE A 152 17.38 2.83 11.00
CA PHE A 152 17.05 4.25 10.79
C PHE A 152 16.71 4.57 9.33
N GLU A 153 16.84 3.63 8.39
CA GLU A 153 16.39 3.84 7.03
C GLU A 153 14.95 3.34 6.84
N LEU A 154 14.00 4.28 6.80
CA LEU A 154 12.58 4.04 6.56
C LEU A 154 12.34 3.12 5.34
N ASN A 155 13.14 3.29 4.28
CA ASN A 155 13.07 2.45 3.06
C ASN A 155 13.44 0.98 3.32
N SER A 156 14.50 0.69 4.08
CA SER A 156 14.89 -0.70 4.41
C SER A 156 13.92 -1.35 5.41
N ALA A 157 13.33 -0.58 6.33
CA ALA A 157 12.32 -1.06 7.27
C ALA A 157 11.02 -1.47 6.56
N ILE A 158 10.69 -0.82 5.46
CA ILE A 158 9.50 -1.15 4.65
C ILE A 158 9.82 -2.26 3.65
N GLN A 159 11.02 -2.30 3.07
CA GLN A 159 11.49 -3.45 2.27
C GLN A 159 11.53 -4.76 3.07
N ASN A 160 11.74 -4.70 4.40
CA ASN A 160 11.81 -5.88 5.27
C ASN A 160 10.62 -6.03 6.26
N SER A 161 9.50 -5.32 6.03
CA SER A 161 8.24 -5.48 6.80
C SER A 161 8.32 -5.18 8.32
N LEU A 162 9.11 -4.20 8.74
CA LEU A 162 9.23 -3.73 10.13
C LEU A 162 8.30 -2.55 10.49
N ILE A 163 7.70 -1.90 9.48
CA ILE A 163 6.46 -1.12 9.65
C ILE A 163 5.33 -1.98 9.06
N LEU A 164 4.74 -2.83 9.90
CA LEU A 164 3.60 -3.63 9.48
C LEU A 164 2.39 -2.72 9.31
N ILE A 165 1.95 -2.51 8.07
CA ILE A 165 0.54 -2.22 7.83
C ILE A 165 -0.20 -3.50 8.23
N LYS A 166 -0.99 -3.45 9.30
CA LYS A 166 -1.71 -4.62 9.79
C LYS A 166 -3.19 -4.37 9.88
N SER A 167 -3.60 -3.23 10.45
CA SER A 167 -5.01 -2.88 10.62
C SER A 167 -5.49 -2.00 9.48
N VAL A 168 -6.40 -2.52 8.67
CA VAL A 168 -6.89 -1.89 7.44
C VAL A 168 -8.39 -1.64 7.56
N LEU A 169 -8.82 -0.43 7.24
CA LEU A 169 -10.24 -0.08 7.19
C LEU A 169 -10.69 0.08 5.74
N VAL A 170 -11.76 -0.62 5.36
CA VAL A 170 -12.39 -0.56 4.03
C VAL A 170 -13.73 0.16 4.16
N ILE A 171 -13.90 1.27 3.46
CA ILE A 171 -15.15 2.03 3.39
C ILE A 171 -15.93 1.52 2.18
N GLY A 172 -17.21 1.20 2.39
CA GLY A 172 -18.05 0.58 1.35
C GLY A 172 -17.76 -0.92 1.08
N PRO A 173 -17.44 -1.74 2.11
CA PRO A 173 -17.00 -3.14 1.93
C PRO A 173 -18.05 -4.07 1.27
N GLY A 174 -19.32 -3.65 1.19
CA GLY A 174 -20.38 -4.41 0.52
C GLY A 174 -20.52 -4.14 -0.98
N GLY A 175 -19.80 -3.16 -1.53
CA GLY A 175 -19.80 -2.84 -2.96
C GLY A 175 -19.03 -3.88 -3.80
N ASN A 176 -19.04 -3.73 -5.12
CA ASN A 176 -18.36 -4.67 -6.03
C ASN A 176 -16.86 -4.74 -5.75
N VAL A 177 -16.16 -3.59 -5.77
CA VAL A 177 -14.74 -3.53 -5.41
C VAL A 177 -14.53 -3.87 -3.94
N GLY A 178 -15.35 -3.29 -3.04
CA GLY A 178 -15.23 -3.49 -1.60
C GLY A 178 -15.23 -4.97 -1.17
N ARG A 179 -16.10 -5.80 -1.76
CA ARG A 179 -16.17 -7.24 -1.47
C ARG A 179 -14.86 -7.96 -1.83
N SER A 180 -14.36 -7.76 -3.05
CA SER A 180 -13.11 -8.37 -3.50
C SER A 180 -11.89 -7.82 -2.75
N THR A 181 -11.89 -6.53 -2.39
CA THR A 181 -10.85 -5.93 -1.52
C THR A 181 -10.82 -6.60 -0.15
N VAL A 182 -11.98 -6.76 0.52
CA VAL A 182 -12.06 -7.42 1.83
C VAL A 182 -11.55 -8.86 1.74
N LYS A 183 -11.98 -9.62 0.72
CA LYS A 183 -11.51 -10.99 0.48
C LYS A 183 -9.98 -11.04 0.36
N ALA A 184 -9.41 -10.24 -0.53
CA ALA A 184 -7.96 -10.24 -0.77
C ALA A 184 -7.15 -9.80 0.46
N LEU A 185 -7.64 -8.83 1.23
CA LEU A 185 -6.98 -8.40 2.47
C LEU A 185 -6.96 -9.51 3.53
N LEU A 186 -8.05 -10.28 3.66
CA LEU A 186 -8.11 -11.43 4.58
C LEU A 186 -7.14 -12.54 4.14
N ASP A 187 -7.04 -12.79 2.84
CA ASP A 187 -6.10 -13.78 2.28
C ASP A 187 -4.64 -13.40 2.60
N GLU A 188 -4.31 -12.11 2.51
CA GLU A 188 -3.00 -11.55 2.89
C GLU A 188 -2.80 -11.35 4.40
N LYS A 189 -3.77 -11.80 5.23
CA LYS A 189 -3.72 -11.79 6.71
C LYS A 189 -3.75 -10.40 7.37
N PHE A 190 -4.36 -9.41 6.72
CA PHE A 190 -4.65 -8.12 7.35
C PHE A 190 -5.79 -8.22 8.38
N GLU A 191 -5.75 -7.36 9.40
CA GLU A 191 -6.86 -7.14 10.31
C GLU A 191 -7.85 -6.15 9.66
N VAL A 192 -8.95 -6.67 9.12
CA VAL A 192 -9.88 -5.88 8.31
C VAL A 192 -11.03 -5.33 9.15
N THR A 193 -11.33 -4.04 8.97
CA THR A 193 -12.54 -3.38 9.49
C THR A 193 -13.33 -2.80 8.33
N GLY A 194 -14.59 -3.19 8.19
CA GLY A 194 -15.50 -2.61 7.22
C GLY A 194 -16.28 -1.44 7.81
N LEU A 195 -16.31 -0.31 7.11
CA LEU A 195 -17.13 0.86 7.46
C LEU A 195 -18.24 1.04 6.43
N THR A 196 -19.48 1.10 6.91
CA THR A 196 -20.66 1.36 6.08
C THR A 196 -21.49 2.51 6.61
N ARG A 197 -22.33 3.11 5.76
CA ARG A 197 -23.40 4.01 6.21
C ARG A 197 -24.33 3.33 7.22
N GLN A 198 -24.96 4.14 8.07
CA GLN A 198 -25.85 3.66 9.12
C GLN A 198 -27.04 2.82 8.60
N SER A 199 -27.59 3.21 7.45
CA SER A 199 -28.68 2.50 6.77
C SER A 199 -28.25 1.25 6.00
N SER A 200 -26.96 0.88 6.00
CA SER A 200 -26.48 -0.28 5.26
C SER A 200 -26.94 -1.59 5.90
N GLU A 201 -27.39 -2.51 5.05
CA GLU A 201 -27.74 -3.89 5.38
C GLU A 201 -26.64 -4.89 4.95
N ALA A 202 -25.50 -4.40 4.47
CA ALA A 202 -24.40 -5.25 4.04
C ALA A 202 -23.94 -6.20 5.17
N ILE A 203 -23.84 -7.49 4.84
CA ILE A 203 -23.32 -8.53 5.71
C ILE A 203 -21.85 -8.74 5.33
N LEU A 204 -20.95 -8.63 6.30
CA LEU A 204 -19.51 -8.79 6.07
C LEU A 204 -19.05 -10.22 6.41
N PRO A 205 -18.00 -10.73 5.74
CA PRO A 205 -17.46 -12.05 6.04
C PRO A 205 -17.02 -12.20 7.52
N PRO A 206 -17.00 -13.45 8.05
CA PRO A 206 -16.46 -13.72 9.37
C PRO A 206 -15.02 -13.19 9.51
N GLY A 207 -14.69 -12.66 10.68
CA GLY A 207 -13.37 -12.07 10.96
C GLY A 207 -13.22 -10.60 10.58
N VAL A 208 -14.19 -10.01 9.87
CA VAL A 208 -14.22 -8.57 9.59
C VAL A 208 -15.00 -7.83 10.67
N LYS A 209 -14.38 -6.83 11.30
CA LYS A 209 -15.10 -5.94 12.23
C LYS A 209 -15.99 -4.99 11.42
N HIS A 210 -17.25 -4.85 11.78
CA HIS A 210 -18.19 -3.96 11.08
C HIS A 210 -18.50 -2.72 11.92
N ILE A 211 -18.19 -1.54 11.39
CA ILE A 211 -18.52 -0.24 11.96
C ILE A 211 -19.56 0.45 11.07
N LYS A 212 -20.59 1.03 11.71
CA LYS A 212 -21.55 1.91 11.05
C LYS A 212 -21.21 3.37 11.37
N SER A 213 -21.33 4.25 10.39
CA SER A 213 -21.01 5.68 10.50
C SER A 213 -22.04 6.52 9.73
N ASP A 214 -22.25 7.74 10.19
CA ASP A 214 -23.01 8.79 9.50
C ASP A 214 -22.13 9.68 8.61
N TYR A 215 -20.83 9.35 8.50
CA TYR A 215 -19.79 10.10 7.80
C TYR A 215 -19.54 11.52 8.34
N SER A 216 -20.01 11.84 9.54
CA SER A 216 -19.54 13.03 10.26
C SER A 216 -18.05 12.91 10.58
N GLU A 217 -17.34 14.05 10.61
CA GLU A 217 -15.90 14.09 10.95
C GLU A 217 -15.59 13.36 12.26
N ALA A 218 -16.44 13.54 13.28
CA ALA A 218 -16.29 12.86 14.57
C ALA A 218 -16.37 11.33 14.43
N SER A 219 -17.39 10.82 13.73
CA SER A 219 -17.56 9.38 13.54
C SER A 219 -16.43 8.76 12.71
N LEU A 220 -15.94 9.49 11.70
CA LEU A 220 -14.84 9.06 10.83
C LEU A 220 -13.52 9.00 11.60
N ARG A 221 -13.19 10.06 12.35
CA ARG A 221 -11.98 10.10 13.18
C ARG A 221 -11.95 8.96 14.20
N ASP A 222 -13.09 8.66 14.83
CA ASP A 222 -13.18 7.56 15.79
C ASP A 222 -13.05 6.19 15.13
N ALA A 223 -13.65 5.99 13.95
CA ALA A 223 -13.50 4.75 13.18
C ALA A 223 -12.06 4.53 12.67
N PHE A 224 -11.36 5.60 12.32
CA PHE A 224 -10.00 5.55 11.75
C PHE A 224 -8.90 5.45 12.80
N ARG A 225 -9.21 5.70 14.08
CA ARG A 225 -8.23 5.64 15.17
C ARG A 225 -7.57 4.26 15.25
N GLY A 226 -6.23 4.27 15.21
CA GLY A 226 -5.43 3.04 15.29
C GLY A 226 -5.48 2.17 14.03
N LYS A 227 -5.95 2.70 12.90
CA LYS A 227 -5.84 2.07 11.59
C LYS A 227 -4.55 2.50 10.92
N ASP A 228 -3.86 1.55 10.31
CA ASP A 228 -2.65 1.80 9.53
C ASP A 228 -3.00 2.34 8.15
N ALA A 229 -4.09 1.83 7.55
CA ALA A 229 -4.52 2.21 6.22
C ALA A 229 -6.05 2.31 6.09
N VAL A 230 -6.49 3.17 5.18
CA VAL A 230 -7.90 3.36 4.82
C VAL A 230 -8.04 3.20 3.31
N ILE A 231 -9.01 2.38 2.89
CA ILE A 231 -9.34 2.14 1.49
C ILE A 231 -10.79 2.58 1.24
N SER A 232 -10.96 3.58 0.39
CA SER A 232 -12.25 4.13 0.02
C SER A 232 -12.78 3.41 -1.23
N THR A 233 -13.81 2.56 -1.10
CA THR A 233 -14.45 1.86 -2.24
C THR A 233 -15.86 2.39 -2.54
N ILE A 234 -16.14 3.62 -2.11
CA ILE A 234 -17.44 4.26 -2.33
C ILE A 234 -17.66 4.59 -3.80
N SER A 235 -18.90 4.42 -4.27
CA SER A 235 -19.27 4.80 -5.63
C SER A 235 -19.34 6.33 -5.77
N SER A 236 -18.96 6.83 -6.95
CA SER A 236 -18.83 8.25 -7.25
C SER A 236 -19.21 8.53 -8.71
N ILE A 237 -20.31 7.94 -9.18
CA ILE A 237 -20.77 8.03 -10.58
C ILE A 237 -21.66 9.25 -10.87
N VAL A 238 -21.86 10.12 -9.88
CA VAL A 238 -22.64 11.37 -9.99
C VAL A 238 -21.69 12.54 -9.82
N PRO A 239 -21.61 13.50 -10.78
CA PRO A 239 -20.74 14.66 -10.66
C PRO A 239 -21.09 15.55 -9.45
N GLY A 240 -20.08 15.99 -8.70
CA GLY A 240 -20.21 16.97 -7.62
C GLY A 240 -20.54 16.39 -6.24
N ASP A 241 -20.86 15.10 -6.16
CA ASP A 241 -21.25 14.44 -4.91
C ASP A 241 -20.08 13.74 -4.19
N ALA A 242 -18.96 13.51 -4.89
CA ALA A 242 -17.92 12.62 -4.40
C ALA A 242 -16.74 13.37 -3.74
N LEU A 243 -16.39 14.55 -4.24
CA LEU A 243 -15.20 15.28 -3.81
C LEU A 243 -15.27 15.66 -2.33
N THR A 244 -16.37 16.26 -1.90
CA THR A 244 -16.54 16.75 -0.52
C THR A 244 -16.40 15.60 0.47
N LEU A 245 -17.04 14.45 0.18
CA LEU A 245 -16.95 13.26 1.01
C LEU A 245 -15.52 12.72 1.03
N GLN A 246 -14.88 12.52 -0.12
CA GLN A 246 -13.50 12.01 -0.18
C GLN A 246 -12.52 12.91 0.58
N LYS A 247 -12.60 14.24 0.43
CA LYS A 247 -11.77 15.17 1.21
C LYS A 247 -11.97 14.99 2.72
N SER A 248 -13.22 14.90 3.17
CA SER A 248 -13.52 14.64 4.58
C SER A 248 -12.95 13.31 5.08
N LEU A 249 -12.96 12.27 4.25
CA LEU A 249 -12.31 10.99 4.55
C LEU A 249 -10.79 11.14 4.68
N VAL A 250 -10.15 11.87 3.77
CA VAL A 250 -8.71 12.15 3.81
C VAL A 250 -8.33 12.94 5.06
N ASP A 251 -9.05 14.01 5.37
CA ASP A 251 -8.79 14.86 6.54
C ASP A 251 -8.95 14.09 7.86
N SER A 252 -9.97 13.25 7.93
CA SER A 252 -10.20 12.37 9.08
C SER A 252 -9.10 11.32 9.20
N ALA A 253 -8.59 10.79 8.09
CA ALA A 253 -7.51 9.81 8.07
C ALA A 253 -6.19 10.43 8.55
N ILE A 254 -5.85 11.63 8.05
CA ILE A 254 -4.69 12.40 8.51
C ILE A 254 -4.79 12.67 10.01
N SER A 255 -5.93 13.18 10.47
CA SER A 255 -6.16 13.53 11.88
C SER A 255 -6.11 12.31 12.81
N ALA A 256 -6.41 11.11 12.30
CA ALA A 256 -6.35 9.86 13.04
C ALA A 256 -4.96 9.18 12.99
N GLY A 257 -4.00 9.74 12.25
CA GLY A 257 -2.64 9.20 12.10
C GLY A 257 -2.55 7.99 11.16
N VAL A 258 -3.48 7.87 10.20
CA VAL A 258 -3.45 6.84 9.16
C VAL A 258 -2.23 7.05 8.26
N LYS A 259 -1.53 5.97 7.90
CA LYS A 259 -0.29 6.04 7.14
C LYS A 259 -0.52 6.06 5.63
N VAL A 260 -1.48 5.27 5.15
CA VAL A 260 -1.74 5.09 3.71
C VAL A 260 -3.24 5.20 3.41
N PHE A 261 -3.59 5.97 2.39
CA PHE A 261 -4.95 6.14 1.90
C PHE A 261 -5.09 5.69 0.44
N PHE A 262 -6.09 4.86 0.16
CA PHE A 262 -6.47 4.48 -1.20
C PHE A 262 -7.77 5.19 -1.56
N PRO A 263 -7.74 6.22 -2.44
CA PRO A 263 -8.97 6.86 -2.92
C PRO A 263 -9.79 5.89 -3.78
N SER A 264 -11.07 6.20 -3.96
CA SER A 264 -11.95 5.40 -4.83
C SER A 264 -11.63 5.72 -6.28
N GLU A 265 -10.69 5.00 -6.88
CA GLU A 265 -10.20 5.21 -8.25
C GLU A 265 -10.65 4.08 -9.17
N PHE A 266 -10.10 2.86 -8.98
CA PHE A 266 -10.53 1.54 -9.47
C PHE A 266 -11.23 1.50 -10.84
N GLY A 267 -10.72 2.25 -11.81
CA GLY A 267 -11.36 2.38 -13.11
C GLY A 267 -10.42 2.94 -14.16
N ILE A 268 -10.95 3.82 -14.98
CA ILE A 268 -10.24 4.54 -16.05
C ILE A 268 -9.12 5.44 -15.48
N ASP A 269 -8.09 5.68 -16.27
CA ASP A 269 -6.94 6.53 -15.90
C ASP A 269 -7.35 7.99 -15.66
N THR A 270 -7.35 8.39 -14.39
CA THR A 270 -7.60 9.76 -13.90
C THR A 270 -6.31 10.55 -13.70
N SER A 271 -5.14 9.97 -13.99
CA SER A 271 -3.89 10.72 -14.04
C SER A 271 -3.87 11.69 -15.23
N ASP A 272 -4.67 11.40 -16.27
CA ASP A 272 -4.97 12.30 -17.37
C ASP A 272 -6.12 13.25 -16.98
N SER A 273 -5.81 14.54 -16.85
CA SER A 273 -6.81 15.56 -16.51
C SER A 273 -7.92 15.70 -17.56
N SER A 274 -7.65 15.35 -18.82
CA SER A 274 -8.64 15.40 -19.90
C SER A 274 -9.72 14.32 -19.74
N ALA A 275 -9.53 13.32 -18.88
CA ALA A 275 -10.53 12.28 -18.63
C ALA A 275 -11.91 12.84 -18.24
N SER A 276 -11.93 14.00 -17.56
CA SER A 276 -13.17 14.70 -17.18
C SER A 276 -13.94 15.32 -18.36
N GLU A 277 -13.30 15.55 -19.51
CA GLU A 277 -13.95 16.02 -20.73
C GLU A 277 -14.83 14.92 -21.35
N TYR A 278 -14.43 13.66 -21.16
CA TYR A 278 -15.15 12.48 -21.65
C TYR A 278 -16.11 11.88 -20.62
N ILE A 279 -15.77 11.98 -19.33
CA ILE A 279 -16.54 11.47 -18.20
C ILE A 279 -16.59 12.55 -17.11
N PRO A 280 -17.61 13.43 -17.09
CA PRO A 280 -17.63 14.62 -16.24
C PRO A 280 -17.44 14.38 -14.74
N PHE A 281 -17.95 13.28 -14.19
CA PHE A 281 -17.80 12.99 -12.76
C PHE A 281 -16.36 12.64 -12.35
N LEU A 282 -15.46 12.36 -13.31
CA LEU A 282 -14.04 12.11 -12.99
C LEU A 282 -13.34 13.37 -12.46
N VAL A 283 -13.90 14.57 -12.65
CA VAL A 283 -13.34 15.80 -12.07
C VAL A 283 -13.18 15.68 -10.54
N ASP A 284 -14.14 15.09 -9.85
CA ASP A 284 -14.10 14.91 -8.39
C ASP A 284 -12.99 13.92 -7.98
N LYS A 285 -12.75 12.90 -8.79
CA LYS A 285 -11.69 11.89 -8.57
C LYS A 285 -10.31 12.49 -8.79
N ILE A 286 -10.12 13.20 -9.90
CA ILE A 286 -8.88 13.95 -10.21
C ILE A 286 -8.56 14.92 -9.06
N GLN A 287 -9.54 15.71 -8.64
CA GLN A 287 -9.38 16.68 -7.55
C GLN A 287 -9.15 16.02 -6.18
N THR A 288 -9.66 14.80 -5.96
CA THR A 288 -9.36 14.01 -4.76
C THR A 288 -7.89 13.58 -4.75
N VAL A 289 -7.36 13.09 -5.86
CA VAL A 289 -5.94 12.71 -5.94
C VAL A 289 -5.03 13.93 -5.86
N ASP A 290 -5.39 15.05 -6.49
CA ASP A 290 -4.64 16.30 -6.35
C ASP A 290 -4.64 16.83 -4.91
N TYR A 291 -5.74 16.64 -4.18
CA TYR A 291 -5.78 16.92 -2.75
C TYR A 291 -4.82 16.03 -1.95
N LEU A 292 -4.79 14.72 -2.24
CA LEU A 292 -3.85 13.77 -1.62
C LEU A 292 -2.39 14.12 -1.93
N LYS A 293 -2.07 14.52 -3.17
CA LYS A 293 -0.73 15.02 -3.53
C LYS A 293 -0.34 16.22 -2.68
N ALA A 294 -1.28 17.15 -2.44
CA ALA A 294 -1.03 18.32 -1.60
C ALA A 294 -0.86 17.99 -0.10
N GLN A 295 -1.30 16.81 0.35
CA GLN A 295 -1.16 16.33 1.74
C GLN A 295 -0.13 15.20 1.88
N GLN A 296 0.69 14.94 0.86
CA GLN A 296 1.56 13.75 0.80
C GLN A 296 2.71 13.75 1.83
N ASP A 297 2.97 14.90 2.46
CA ASP A 297 3.85 15.08 3.61
C ASP A 297 3.25 14.54 4.91
N LYS A 298 1.91 14.41 4.97
CA LYS A 298 1.16 13.95 6.15
C LYS A 298 0.62 12.54 6.01
N ILE A 299 0.25 12.12 4.80
CA ILE A 299 -0.31 10.80 4.52
C ILE A 299 0.16 10.30 3.15
N SER A 300 0.50 9.02 3.05
CA SER A 300 0.82 8.42 1.75
C SER A 300 -0.44 8.02 1.01
N TRP A 301 -0.41 7.99 -0.32
CA TRP A 301 -1.55 7.59 -1.13
C TRP A 301 -1.19 6.62 -2.26
N THR A 302 -2.15 5.80 -2.66
CA THR A 302 -2.01 4.89 -3.80
C THR A 302 -3.31 4.85 -4.59
N ALA A 303 -3.27 5.32 -5.84
CA ALA A 303 -4.43 5.30 -6.74
C ALA A 303 -4.34 4.11 -7.70
N VAL A 304 -5.21 3.11 -7.55
CA VAL A 304 -5.17 1.91 -8.39
C VAL A 304 -6.07 2.10 -9.61
N ILE A 305 -5.48 2.03 -10.81
CA ILE A 305 -6.15 2.14 -12.11
C ILE A 305 -6.29 0.73 -12.70
N THR A 306 -7.52 0.37 -13.07
CA THR A 306 -7.90 -1.01 -13.40
C THR A 306 -8.63 -1.14 -14.74
N GLY A 307 -8.87 -0.02 -15.44
CA GLY A 307 -9.63 -0.01 -16.68
C GLY A 307 -11.07 -0.47 -16.44
N SER A 308 -11.57 -1.34 -17.31
CA SER A 308 -12.93 -1.90 -17.20
C SER A 308 -13.01 -2.94 -16.08
N MET A 309 -13.96 -2.80 -15.15
CA MET A 309 -14.32 -3.89 -14.22
C MET A 309 -15.05 -4.99 -15.00
N PHE A 310 -14.32 -6.04 -15.36
CA PHE A 310 -14.71 -6.95 -16.44
C PHE A 310 -15.98 -7.75 -16.14
N ASP A 311 -15.97 -8.53 -15.06
CA ASP A 311 -17.07 -9.38 -14.60
C ASP A 311 -18.26 -8.58 -14.07
N TRP A 312 -18.04 -7.39 -13.50
CA TRP A 312 -19.14 -6.47 -13.21
C TRP A 312 -19.82 -5.99 -14.49
N GLY A 313 -19.04 -5.63 -15.51
CA GLY A 313 -19.56 -5.19 -16.81
C GLY A 313 -20.38 -6.27 -17.50
N LEU A 314 -19.94 -7.54 -17.46
CA LEU A 314 -20.68 -8.68 -18.03
C LEU A 314 -22.04 -8.91 -17.35
N ASN A 315 -22.21 -8.51 -16.10
CA ASN A 315 -23.48 -8.59 -15.37
C ASN A 315 -24.48 -7.49 -15.75
N ILE A 316 -24.08 -6.47 -16.51
CA ILE A 316 -24.94 -5.35 -16.92
C ILE A 316 -25.35 -5.55 -18.38
N PRO A 317 -26.63 -5.86 -18.67
CA PRO A 317 -27.10 -6.06 -20.03
C PRO A 317 -26.80 -4.85 -20.93
N GLY A 318 -25.99 -5.07 -21.97
CA GLY A 318 -25.61 -4.08 -22.98
C GLY A 318 -24.36 -3.26 -22.64
N PHE A 319 -23.79 -3.38 -21.42
CA PHE A 319 -22.55 -2.68 -21.09
C PHE A 319 -21.38 -3.21 -21.93
N GLY A 320 -20.59 -2.31 -22.51
CA GLY A 320 -19.53 -2.68 -23.46
C GLY A 320 -20.05 -3.44 -24.70
N GLY A 321 -21.36 -3.40 -24.96
CA GLY A 321 -22.02 -4.08 -26.06
C GLY A 321 -22.54 -5.47 -25.75
N PHE A 322 -22.26 -6.06 -24.58
CA PHE A 322 -22.62 -7.46 -24.30
C PHE A 322 -23.91 -7.59 -23.50
N ASN A 323 -24.88 -8.36 -24.00
CA ASN A 323 -26.09 -8.71 -23.26
C ASN A 323 -26.11 -10.22 -23.02
N MET A 324 -25.61 -10.62 -21.85
CA MET A 324 -25.45 -12.03 -21.48
C MET A 324 -26.78 -12.78 -21.40
N PRO A 325 -27.86 -12.25 -20.78
CA PRO A 325 -29.17 -12.91 -20.77
C PRO A 325 -29.80 -13.08 -22.16
N ALA A 326 -29.68 -12.08 -23.04
CA ALA A 326 -30.29 -12.10 -24.37
C ALA A 326 -29.43 -12.77 -25.44
N ARG A 327 -28.17 -13.12 -25.12
CA ARG A 327 -27.17 -13.63 -26.08
C ARG A 327 -27.01 -12.71 -27.30
N THR A 328 -26.95 -11.40 -27.06
CA THR A 328 -26.72 -10.40 -28.11
C THR A 328 -25.44 -9.60 -27.84
N ALA A 329 -24.80 -9.13 -28.91
CA ALA A 329 -23.61 -8.30 -28.83
C ALA A 329 -23.68 -7.11 -29.82
N THR A 330 -23.47 -5.89 -29.36
CA THR A 330 -23.22 -4.74 -30.25
C THR A 330 -21.72 -4.52 -30.38
N VAL A 331 -21.21 -4.67 -31.60
CA VAL A 331 -19.81 -4.46 -31.95
C VAL A 331 -19.62 -3.02 -32.42
N PHE A 332 -18.81 -2.24 -31.70
CA PHE A 332 -18.56 -0.83 -32.00
C PHE A 332 -17.28 -0.68 -32.82
N ASP A 333 -17.34 0.09 -33.90
CA ASP A 333 -16.17 0.42 -34.76
C ASP A 333 -15.32 -0.80 -35.16
N GLY A 334 -15.99 -1.91 -35.48
CA GLY A 334 -15.35 -3.16 -35.90
C GLY A 334 -14.87 -4.06 -34.76
N GLY A 335 -14.87 -3.59 -33.50
CA GLY A 335 -14.67 -4.41 -32.31
C GLY A 335 -13.22 -4.75 -31.97
N ASP A 336 -12.25 -4.15 -32.66
CA ASP A 336 -10.81 -4.40 -32.49
C ASP A 336 -10.07 -3.28 -31.73
N ILE A 337 -10.82 -2.38 -31.09
CA ILE A 337 -10.24 -1.39 -30.18
C ILE A 337 -9.77 -2.10 -28.91
N SER A 338 -8.48 -1.94 -28.62
CA SER A 338 -7.83 -2.55 -27.46
C SER A 338 -8.06 -1.74 -26.21
N TYR A 339 -8.40 -2.42 -25.10
CA TYR A 339 -8.59 -1.82 -23.79
C TYR A 339 -8.16 -2.76 -22.65
N GLU A 340 -7.85 -2.21 -21.47
CA GLU A 340 -7.63 -2.98 -20.25
C GLU A 340 -8.94 -3.34 -19.56
N ALA A 341 -9.03 -4.61 -19.18
CA ALA A 341 -10.13 -5.18 -18.41
C ALA A 341 -9.56 -5.95 -17.22
N THR A 342 -10.11 -5.72 -16.03
CA THR A 342 -9.65 -6.32 -14.78
C THR A 342 -10.81 -6.99 -14.07
N SER A 343 -10.62 -8.24 -13.64
CA SER A 343 -11.60 -8.92 -12.80
C SER A 343 -11.67 -8.25 -11.43
N LEU A 344 -12.84 -8.23 -10.80
CA LEU A 344 -13.00 -7.66 -9.44
C LEU A 344 -12.03 -8.31 -8.43
N ASP A 345 -11.80 -9.61 -8.55
CA ASP A 345 -10.86 -10.35 -7.72
C ASP A 345 -9.41 -9.90 -7.93
N GLN A 346 -8.99 -9.61 -9.17
CA GLN A 346 -7.68 -9.03 -9.44
C GLN A 346 -7.57 -7.59 -8.92
N VAL A 347 -8.64 -6.78 -8.98
CA VAL A 347 -8.68 -5.45 -8.34
C VAL A 347 -8.42 -5.57 -6.83
N GLY A 348 -9.10 -6.50 -6.16
CA GLY A 348 -8.89 -6.80 -4.75
C GLY A 348 -7.44 -7.19 -4.44
N ARG A 349 -6.87 -8.12 -5.23
CA ARG A 349 -5.47 -8.54 -5.09
C ARG A 349 -4.48 -7.40 -5.32
N ALA A 350 -4.72 -6.55 -6.31
CA ALA A 350 -3.90 -5.37 -6.58
C ALA A 350 -3.83 -4.45 -5.37
N ILE A 351 -4.99 -4.10 -4.78
CA ILE A 351 -5.06 -3.26 -3.57
C ILE A 351 -4.30 -3.90 -2.41
N ALA A 352 -4.55 -5.18 -2.13
CA ALA A 352 -3.91 -5.89 -1.02
C ALA A 352 -2.38 -6.01 -1.21
N ARG A 353 -1.91 -6.24 -2.44
CA ARG A 353 -0.49 -6.35 -2.77
C ARG A 353 0.22 -5.01 -2.80
N SER A 354 -0.44 -3.95 -3.25
CA SER A 354 0.04 -2.58 -3.09
C SER A 354 0.22 -2.26 -1.60
N LEU A 355 -0.77 -2.61 -0.77
CA LEU A 355 -0.71 -2.34 0.66
C LEU A 355 0.35 -3.16 1.41
N LYS A 356 0.64 -4.37 0.94
CA LYS A 356 1.73 -5.21 1.44
C LYS A 356 3.11 -4.68 1.05
N ASN A 357 3.19 -3.83 0.02
CA ASN A 357 4.40 -3.17 -0.46
C ASN A 357 4.18 -1.65 -0.52
N PRO A 358 3.93 -0.99 0.63
CA PRO A 358 3.44 0.39 0.64
C PRO A 358 4.46 1.38 0.09
N ASP A 359 5.77 1.13 0.23
CA ASP A 359 6.81 1.97 -0.38
C ASP A 359 6.85 1.87 -1.89
N LEU A 360 6.72 0.64 -2.40
CA LEU A 360 6.73 0.38 -3.83
C LEU A 360 5.62 1.17 -4.53
N THR A 361 4.48 1.36 -3.87
CA THR A 361 3.28 2.00 -4.42
C THR A 361 2.97 3.37 -3.82
N LYS A 362 3.93 3.95 -3.10
CA LYS A 362 3.78 5.21 -2.38
C LYS A 362 3.59 6.38 -3.34
N ASN A 363 2.59 7.21 -3.06
CA ASN A 363 2.30 8.51 -3.69
C ASN A 363 2.25 8.46 -5.22
N GLN A 364 1.61 7.44 -5.77
CA GLN A 364 1.55 7.25 -7.22
C GLN A 364 0.31 6.47 -7.68
N TYR A 365 0.12 6.51 -9.00
CA TYR A 365 -0.84 5.67 -9.71
C TYR A 365 -0.24 4.29 -9.97
N VAL A 366 -1.04 3.25 -9.72
CA VAL A 366 -0.69 1.84 -9.91
C VAL A 366 -1.61 1.25 -10.97
N TYR A 367 -1.06 0.96 -12.14
CA TYR A 367 -1.80 0.45 -13.30
C TYR A 367 -1.76 -1.07 -13.32
N VAL A 368 -2.93 -1.70 -13.27
CA VAL A 368 -3.05 -3.17 -13.30
C VAL A 368 -4.07 -3.58 -14.35
N SER A 369 -3.94 -4.78 -14.89
CA SER A 369 -4.92 -5.35 -15.81
C SER A 369 -4.98 -6.86 -15.66
N SER A 370 -6.16 -7.46 -15.77
CA SER A 370 -6.26 -8.91 -15.97
C SER A 370 -5.98 -9.25 -17.43
N PHE A 371 -6.54 -8.46 -18.34
CA PHE A 371 -6.51 -8.70 -19.77
C PHE A 371 -6.39 -7.40 -20.57
N THR A 372 -5.55 -7.41 -21.60
CA THR A 372 -5.61 -6.41 -22.67
C THR A 372 -6.37 -7.02 -23.85
N VAL A 373 -7.63 -6.60 -24.03
CA VAL A 373 -8.63 -7.28 -24.89
C VAL A 373 -9.26 -6.33 -25.90
N THR A 374 -9.98 -6.93 -26.85
CA THR A 374 -10.89 -6.23 -27.77
C THR A 374 -12.28 -6.83 -27.65
N GLN A 375 -13.33 -6.15 -28.12
CA GLN A 375 -14.68 -6.71 -28.09
C GLN A 375 -14.75 -8.06 -28.83
N ASN A 376 -14.07 -8.18 -29.98
CA ASN A 376 -14.05 -9.43 -30.75
C ASN A 376 -13.39 -10.59 -29.99
N LYS A 377 -12.32 -10.32 -29.23
CA LYS A 377 -11.68 -11.34 -28.37
C LYS A 377 -12.61 -11.79 -27.26
N VAL A 378 -13.28 -10.84 -26.58
CA VAL A 378 -14.24 -11.14 -25.51
C VAL A 378 -15.43 -11.92 -26.06
N LEU A 379 -16.04 -11.47 -27.18
CA LEU A 379 -17.13 -12.17 -27.84
C LEU A 379 -16.76 -13.61 -28.18
N SER A 380 -15.58 -13.80 -28.78
CA SER A 380 -15.10 -15.13 -29.14
C SER A 380 -14.90 -16.04 -27.91
N ALA A 381 -14.40 -15.49 -26.80
CA ALA A 381 -14.25 -16.24 -25.54
C ALA A 381 -15.61 -16.62 -24.94
N LEU A 382 -16.57 -15.69 -24.95
CA LEU A 382 -17.94 -15.94 -24.49
C LEU A 382 -18.60 -17.05 -25.32
N GLU A 383 -18.54 -16.98 -26.65
CA GLU A 383 -19.13 -17.99 -27.53
C GLU A 383 -18.49 -19.38 -27.34
N ARG A 384 -17.17 -19.44 -27.13
CA ARG A 384 -16.48 -20.70 -26.82
C ARG A 384 -16.94 -21.28 -25.49
N ALA A 385 -17.08 -20.45 -24.46
CA ALA A 385 -17.44 -20.88 -23.12
C ALA A 385 -18.91 -21.29 -23.00
N THR A 386 -19.81 -20.62 -23.74
CA THR A 386 -21.24 -20.96 -23.77
C THR A 386 -21.58 -22.06 -24.76
N ASN A 387 -20.69 -22.33 -25.73
CA ASN A 387 -20.97 -23.15 -26.91
C ASN A 387 -22.20 -22.64 -27.69
N GLU A 388 -22.44 -21.33 -27.66
CA GLU A 388 -23.57 -20.65 -28.31
C GLU A 388 -23.05 -19.43 -29.09
N LYS A 389 -23.67 -19.13 -30.23
CA LYS A 389 -23.40 -17.92 -31.00
C LYS A 389 -24.24 -16.76 -30.48
N PHE A 390 -23.62 -15.58 -30.43
CA PHE A 390 -24.33 -14.35 -30.07
C PHE A 390 -24.89 -13.69 -31.33
N THR A 391 -26.11 -13.18 -31.25
CA THR A 391 -26.66 -12.35 -32.34
C THR A 391 -25.98 -10.98 -32.28
N PHE A 392 -25.24 -10.61 -33.33
CA PHE A 392 -24.49 -9.36 -33.33
C PHE A 392 -25.14 -8.24 -34.15
N SER A 393 -25.05 -7.02 -33.63
CA SER A 393 -25.33 -5.76 -34.33
C SER A 393 -24.07 -4.90 -34.39
N LYS A 394 -24.06 -3.87 -35.24
CA LYS A 394 -22.95 -2.93 -35.37
C LYS A 394 -23.40 -1.53 -35.03
N ASP A 395 -22.50 -0.76 -34.42
CA ASP A 395 -22.67 0.67 -34.15
C ASP A 395 -21.28 1.34 -34.04
N THR A 396 -21.21 2.61 -33.65
CA THR A 396 -19.94 3.34 -33.45
C THR A 396 -19.74 3.72 -31.98
N VAL A 397 -18.48 3.82 -31.56
CA VAL A 397 -18.13 4.30 -30.20
C VAL A 397 -18.61 5.74 -30.00
N GLU A 398 -18.53 6.57 -31.05
CA GLU A 398 -19.03 7.95 -31.04
C GLU A 398 -20.54 8.01 -30.74
N ASN A 399 -21.35 7.13 -31.35
CA ASN A 399 -22.78 7.04 -31.08
C ASN A 399 -23.04 6.57 -29.65
N LEU A 400 -22.38 5.50 -29.22
CA LEU A 400 -22.49 4.97 -27.85
C LEU A 400 -22.15 6.04 -26.81
N TRP A 401 -21.10 6.82 -27.04
CA TRP A 401 -20.73 7.91 -26.15
C TRP A 401 -21.81 8.99 -26.22
N ARG A 402 -22.12 9.58 -27.37
CA ARG A 402 -23.11 10.69 -27.46
C ARG A 402 -24.50 10.36 -26.90
N ASP A 403 -24.91 9.10 -26.99
CA ASP A 403 -26.15 8.59 -26.41
C ASP A 403 -26.30 8.89 -24.91
N TRP A 404 -25.18 9.09 -24.18
CA TRP A 404 -25.20 9.43 -22.76
C TRP A 404 -25.92 10.74 -22.49
N ALA A 405 -25.68 11.79 -23.28
CA ALA A 405 -26.18 13.13 -23.00
C ALA A 405 -27.71 13.19 -23.10
N THR A 406 -28.28 12.42 -24.01
CA THR A 406 -29.73 12.27 -24.17
C THR A 406 -30.32 11.47 -23.00
N LYS A 407 -29.73 10.31 -22.67
CA LYS A 407 -30.24 9.42 -21.61
C LYS A 407 -30.06 9.99 -20.19
N VAL A 408 -29.00 10.76 -19.94
CA VAL A 408 -28.78 11.46 -18.66
C VAL A 408 -29.77 12.61 -18.47
N LYS A 409 -30.09 13.38 -19.52
CA LYS A 409 -31.16 14.41 -19.47
C LYS A 409 -32.53 13.82 -19.12
N GLU A 410 -32.75 12.55 -19.47
CA GLU A 410 -33.95 11.78 -19.13
C GLU A 410 -33.86 11.08 -17.77
N GLY A 411 -32.80 11.32 -16.99
CA GLY A 411 -32.60 10.75 -15.65
C GLY A 411 -32.23 9.27 -15.63
N GLN A 412 -31.78 8.70 -16.76
CA GLN A 412 -31.49 7.27 -16.88
C GLN A 412 -30.03 6.98 -16.48
N LEU A 413 -29.84 6.13 -15.46
CA LEU A 413 -28.53 5.57 -15.08
C LEU A 413 -27.79 4.91 -16.26
N LEU A 414 -28.55 4.38 -17.22
CA LEU A 414 -28.03 3.81 -18.46
C LEU A 414 -27.22 4.81 -19.29
N GLY A 415 -27.53 6.11 -19.22
CA GLY A 415 -26.75 7.14 -19.91
C GLY A 415 -25.31 7.20 -19.41
N THR A 416 -25.12 7.27 -18.08
CA THR A 416 -23.77 7.25 -17.47
C THR A 416 -22.99 5.98 -17.83
N LEU A 417 -23.67 4.83 -17.92
CA LEU A 417 -23.04 3.57 -18.31
C LEU A 417 -22.61 3.55 -19.78
N SER A 418 -23.40 4.14 -20.69
CA SER A 418 -23.03 4.29 -22.11
C SER A 418 -21.79 5.17 -22.28
N MET A 419 -21.70 6.28 -21.53
CA MET A 419 -20.52 7.16 -21.51
C MET A 419 -19.25 6.41 -21.08
N ILE A 420 -19.33 5.70 -19.95
CA ILE A 420 -18.20 4.91 -19.43
C ILE A 420 -17.79 3.83 -20.45
N ALA A 421 -18.76 3.12 -21.03
CA ALA A 421 -18.49 2.09 -22.03
C ALA A 421 -17.82 2.67 -23.29
N GLY A 422 -18.27 3.84 -23.78
CA GLY A 422 -17.65 4.53 -24.92
C GLY A 422 -16.19 4.89 -24.65
N SER A 423 -15.89 5.44 -23.47
CA SER A 423 -14.51 5.76 -23.09
C SER A 423 -13.62 4.54 -22.91
N ILE A 424 -14.15 3.43 -22.36
CA ILE A 424 -13.44 2.15 -22.29
C ILE A 424 -13.12 1.65 -23.70
N LEU A 425 -14.06 1.79 -24.63
CA LEU A 425 -13.94 1.35 -26.01
C LEU A 425 -13.18 2.34 -26.91
N GLY A 426 -12.50 3.34 -26.34
CA GLY A 426 -11.50 4.14 -27.06
C GLY A 426 -11.78 5.63 -27.11
N GLU A 427 -12.97 6.11 -26.73
CA GLU A 427 -13.25 7.55 -26.70
C GLU A 427 -12.34 8.24 -25.66
N GLY A 428 -11.49 9.17 -26.12
CA GLY A 428 -10.47 9.83 -25.29
C GLY A 428 -9.24 8.97 -24.97
N GLY A 429 -9.18 7.70 -25.37
CA GLY A 429 -7.99 6.85 -25.22
C GLY A 429 -7.62 6.49 -23.76
N LEU A 430 -8.58 6.52 -22.84
CA LEU A 430 -8.32 6.50 -21.39
C LEU A 430 -8.17 5.10 -20.77
N ALA A 431 -8.47 4.05 -21.54
CA ALA A 431 -8.52 2.66 -21.06
C ALA A 431 -7.61 1.71 -21.85
N ASN A 432 -6.56 2.23 -22.49
CA ASN A 432 -5.47 1.45 -23.11
C ASN A 432 -4.09 1.93 -22.57
N TYR A 433 -4.01 2.11 -21.25
CA TYR A 433 -2.86 2.67 -20.55
C TYR A 433 -1.65 1.74 -20.53
N SER A 434 -1.81 0.43 -20.70
CA SER A 434 -0.65 -0.49 -20.72
C SER A 434 0.33 -0.14 -21.84
N LYS A 435 -0.16 0.41 -22.95
CA LYS A 435 0.64 0.85 -24.10
C LYS A 435 1.58 2.02 -23.78
N THR A 436 1.22 2.87 -22.81
CA THR A 436 1.95 4.12 -22.52
C THR A 436 2.55 4.16 -21.11
N LYS A 437 1.94 3.48 -20.13
CA LYS A 437 2.31 3.50 -18.72
C LYS A 437 2.94 2.18 -18.23
N GLY A 438 2.71 1.08 -18.95
CA GLY A 438 3.04 -0.27 -18.48
C GLY A 438 2.09 -0.78 -17.40
N LEU A 439 2.33 -2.01 -16.91
CA LEU A 439 1.52 -2.66 -15.88
C LEU A 439 2.38 -3.06 -14.67
N TRP A 440 1.79 -2.97 -13.49
CA TRP A 440 2.41 -3.29 -12.20
C TRP A 440 2.22 -4.76 -11.78
N ASN A 441 1.53 -5.56 -12.60
CA ASN A 441 1.18 -6.94 -12.28
C ASN A 441 2.37 -7.77 -11.81
N GLU A 442 3.46 -7.81 -12.58
CA GLU A 442 4.65 -8.60 -12.22
C GLU A 442 5.32 -8.04 -10.97
N THR A 443 5.50 -6.73 -10.90
CA THR A 443 6.11 -6.02 -9.76
C THR A 443 5.36 -6.28 -8.44
N LEU A 444 4.04 -6.41 -8.49
CA LEU A 444 3.18 -6.71 -7.34
C LEU A 444 2.98 -8.22 -7.10
N GLY A 445 3.52 -9.07 -7.98
CA GLY A 445 3.33 -10.53 -7.94
C GLY A 445 1.87 -10.94 -8.12
N LEU A 446 1.10 -10.20 -8.93
CA LEU A 446 -0.27 -10.54 -9.26
C LEU A 446 -0.30 -11.73 -10.23
N PRO A 447 -1.21 -12.70 -10.03
CA PRO A 447 -1.33 -13.83 -10.95
C PRO A 447 -1.78 -13.33 -12.33
N GLN A 448 -1.23 -13.94 -13.38
CA GLN A 448 -1.72 -13.75 -14.73
C GLN A 448 -3.03 -14.52 -14.89
N GLU A 449 -4.08 -13.85 -15.33
CA GLU A 449 -5.37 -14.48 -15.63
C GLU A 449 -5.47 -14.79 -17.12
N ASP A 450 -6.04 -15.95 -17.46
CA ASP A 450 -6.36 -16.33 -18.83
C ASP A 450 -7.82 -15.98 -19.14
N LEU A 451 -8.09 -15.34 -20.28
CA LEU A 451 -9.43 -14.87 -20.62
C LEU A 451 -10.42 -16.03 -20.80
N ASP A 452 -10.02 -17.09 -21.50
CA ASP A 452 -10.89 -18.24 -21.77
C ASP A 452 -11.19 -19.05 -20.49
N GLY A 453 -10.16 -19.25 -19.66
CA GLY A 453 -10.29 -19.85 -18.34
C GLY A 453 -11.23 -19.03 -17.45
N PHE A 454 -10.98 -17.72 -17.34
CA PHE A 454 -11.78 -16.81 -16.53
C PHE A 454 -13.26 -16.80 -16.96
N VAL A 455 -13.54 -16.63 -18.25
CA VAL A 455 -14.92 -16.58 -18.75
C VAL A 455 -15.65 -17.89 -18.49
N ARG A 456 -14.96 -19.04 -18.64
CA ARG A 456 -15.54 -20.36 -18.35
C ARG A 456 -15.88 -20.52 -16.87
N GLU A 457 -14.98 -20.13 -15.98
CA GLU A 457 -15.20 -20.18 -14.53
C GLU A 457 -16.32 -19.23 -14.09
N TYR A 458 -16.30 -18.00 -14.61
CA TYR A 458 -17.32 -16.99 -14.35
C TYR A 458 -18.72 -17.47 -14.73
N LEU A 459 -18.87 -18.09 -15.90
CA LEU A 459 -20.16 -18.63 -16.36
C LEU A 459 -20.59 -19.88 -15.57
N ALA A 460 -19.63 -20.72 -15.15
CA ALA A 460 -19.90 -21.92 -14.37
C ALA A 460 -20.30 -21.61 -12.91
N GLY A 461 -19.81 -20.49 -12.35
CA GLY A 461 -20.09 -20.06 -10.99
C GLY A 461 -21.54 -19.67 -10.71
N GLY A 462 -22.34 -19.46 -11.76
CA GLY A 462 -23.70 -18.93 -11.64
C GLY A 462 -23.71 -17.48 -11.17
N THR A 463 -24.57 -16.65 -11.76
CA THR A 463 -24.83 -15.28 -11.31
C THR A 463 -25.01 -15.22 -9.79
N VAL A 464 -24.14 -14.44 -9.11
CA VAL A 464 -24.32 -13.99 -7.73
C VAL A 464 -25.38 -12.89 -7.68
#